data_AF-A0A7W9FU85-F1
#
_entry.id   AF-A0A7W9FU85-F1
#
_cell.length_a   1.000
_cell.length_b   1.000
_cell.length_c   1.000
_cell.angle_alpha   90.00
_cell.angle_beta   90.00
_cell.angle_gamma   90.00
#
_symmetry.space_group_name_H-M   'P 1'
#
loop_
_entity.id
_entity.type
_entity.pdbx_description
1 polymer ?
#
loop_
_entity_poly.entity_id
_entity_poly.type
_entity_poly.pdbx_seq_one_letter_code
_entity_poly.pdbx_strand_id
1 'polypeptide(L)'
;MLERFGGPQGELAAAMRHFTQALADEDPGRRDLLLDVTSEELSHLEVIGSIVSMLNRGVKGQMAEAAMQEADLYASLNSGGESHTTSILYGGAPALINSAGVPWTAAYIDSIGDPACDLRSNIAAVSRAKIVYERLINCTDDPGVKDALNFLMTREVAHQKSFEKALYAMEPNFPADKLVGLPAFADKYYDMS
;
A
#
# COMPACT_ATOMS: atom_id res chain seq x y z
N MET A 1 11.16 -0.47 1.80
CA MET A 1 10.51 -0.55 0.46
C MET A 1 9.53 -1.70 0.35
N LEU A 2 9.83 -2.92 0.81
CA LEU A 2 8.89 -4.06 0.77
C LEU A 2 7.53 -3.76 1.42
N GLU A 3 7.50 -2.93 2.47
CA GLU A 3 6.25 -2.45 3.09
C GLU A 3 5.30 -1.76 2.10
N ARG A 4 5.83 -1.02 1.13
CA ARG A 4 5.03 -0.38 0.07
C ARG A 4 4.72 -1.31 -1.09
N PHE A 5 5.38 -2.47 -1.18
CA PHE A 5 5.11 -3.47 -2.22
C PHE A 5 4.06 -4.48 -1.74
N GLY A 6 4.41 -5.32 -0.78
CA GLY A 6 3.57 -6.42 -0.26
C GLY A 6 3.00 -6.20 1.14
N GLY A 7 3.16 -5.00 1.72
CA GLY A 7 2.57 -4.67 3.02
C GLY A 7 1.06 -4.37 2.97
N PRO A 8 0.40 -4.31 4.14
CA PRO A 8 -1.03 -4.00 4.26
C PRO A 8 -1.42 -2.60 3.78
N GLN A 9 -0.46 -1.67 3.83
CA GLN A 9 -0.59 -0.33 3.25
C GLN A 9 0.35 -0.21 2.04
N GLY A 10 0.52 -1.27 1.25
CA GLY A 10 1.30 -1.24 0.01
C GLY A 10 0.43 -1.10 -1.23
N GLU A 11 1.07 -0.91 -2.38
CA GLU A 11 0.38 -0.67 -3.65
C GLU A 11 -0.46 -1.85 -4.12
N LEU A 12 -0.01 -3.08 -3.83
CA LEU A 12 -0.83 -4.24 -4.16
C LEU A 12 -2.12 -4.25 -3.34
N ALA A 13 -2.05 -3.88 -2.06
CA ALA A 13 -3.24 -3.79 -1.22
C ALA A 13 -4.18 -2.67 -1.68
N ALA A 14 -3.64 -1.52 -2.12
CA ALA A 14 -4.43 -0.43 -2.71
C ALA A 14 -5.12 -0.88 -4.01
N ALA A 15 -4.36 -1.40 -4.98
CA ALA A 15 -4.88 -1.89 -6.25
C ALA A 15 -5.99 -2.92 -6.07
N MET A 16 -5.75 -3.95 -5.24
CA MET A 16 -6.75 -5.00 -5.03
C MET A 16 -8.00 -4.49 -4.32
N ARG A 17 -7.87 -3.56 -3.37
CA ARG A 17 -9.00 -2.94 -2.68
C ARG A 17 -9.89 -2.17 -3.64
N HIS A 18 -9.31 -1.28 -4.43
CA HIS A 18 -10.07 -0.45 -5.35
C HIS A 18 -10.70 -1.30 -6.47
N PHE A 19 -9.99 -2.33 -6.93
CA PHE A 19 -10.50 -3.26 -7.94
C PHE A 19 -11.75 -3.98 -7.46
N THR A 20 -11.70 -4.62 -6.29
CA THR A 20 -12.85 -5.40 -5.78
C THR A 20 -14.04 -4.52 -5.46
N GLN A 21 -13.81 -3.31 -4.94
CA GLN A 21 -14.85 -2.32 -4.70
C GLN A 21 -15.49 -1.86 -6.02
N ALA A 22 -14.70 -1.62 -7.06
CA ALA A 22 -15.21 -1.21 -8.37
C ALA A 22 -16.12 -2.27 -9.02
N LEU A 23 -15.83 -3.55 -8.81
CA LEU A 23 -16.67 -4.64 -9.31
C LEU A 23 -18.04 -4.69 -8.61
N ALA A 24 -18.11 -4.22 -7.36
CA ALA A 24 -19.33 -4.19 -6.56
C ALA A 24 -20.11 -2.87 -6.67
N ASP A 25 -19.49 -1.77 -7.13
CA ASP A 25 -20.17 -0.48 -7.25
C ASP A 25 -21.05 -0.42 -8.50
N GLU A 26 -22.32 -0.03 -8.30
CA GLU A 26 -23.33 0.10 -9.34
C GLU A 26 -23.37 1.51 -9.96
N ASP A 27 -22.78 2.53 -9.30
CA ASP A 27 -22.70 3.87 -9.87
C ASP A 27 -21.57 3.94 -10.91
N PRO A 28 -21.87 4.28 -12.17
CA PRO A 28 -20.87 4.30 -13.22
C PRO A 28 -19.70 5.24 -12.92
N GLY A 29 -19.94 6.40 -12.29
CA GLY A 29 -18.91 7.40 -12.02
C GLY A 29 -17.95 6.98 -10.91
N ARG A 30 -18.46 6.39 -9.82
CA ARG A 30 -17.61 5.85 -8.75
C ARG A 30 -16.85 4.61 -9.22
N ARG A 31 -17.51 3.73 -9.98
CA ARG A 31 -16.87 2.55 -10.57
C ARG A 31 -15.70 2.94 -11.47
N ASP A 32 -15.90 3.94 -12.33
CA ASP A 32 -14.86 4.45 -13.22
C ASP A 32 -13.67 5.01 -12.42
N LEU A 33 -13.93 5.88 -11.43
CA LEU A 33 -12.91 6.39 -10.52
C LEU A 33 -12.11 5.26 -9.84
N LEU A 34 -12.78 4.23 -9.33
CA LEU A 34 -12.12 3.12 -8.65
C LEU A 34 -11.25 2.29 -9.61
N LEU A 35 -11.69 2.08 -10.85
CA LEU A 35 -10.90 1.37 -11.89
C LEU A 35 -9.70 2.19 -12.39
N ASP A 36 -9.87 3.51 -12.54
CA ASP A 36 -8.78 4.41 -12.88
C ASP A 36 -7.69 4.39 -11.81
N VAL A 37 -8.07 4.54 -10.54
CA VAL A 37 -7.11 4.48 -9.43
C VAL A 37 -6.52 3.07 -9.32
N THR A 38 -7.29 2.00 -9.50
CA THR A 38 -6.75 0.63 -9.53
C THR A 38 -5.62 0.48 -10.55
N SER A 39 -5.83 1.01 -11.76
CA SER A 39 -4.87 0.91 -12.84
C SER A 39 -3.61 1.72 -12.52
N GLU A 40 -3.78 2.89 -11.93
CA GLU A 40 -2.68 3.73 -11.45
C GLU A 40 -1.87 3.03 -10.32
N GLU A 41 -2.53 2.37 -9.38
CA GLU A 41 -1.84 1.65 -8.29
C GLU A 41 -1.02 0.45 -8.79
N LEU A 42 -1.44 -0.20 -9.87
CA LEU A 42 -0.60 -1.22 -10.51
C LEU A 42 0.67 -0.62 -11.12
N SER A 43 0.60 0.59 -11.68
CA SER A 43 1.79 1.33 -12.12
C SER A 43 2.65 1.76 -10.93
N HIS A 44 2.06 2.16 -9.79
CA HIS A 44 2.82 2.44 -8.57
C HIS A 44 3.55 1.20 -8.05
N LEU A 45 2.87 0.04 -8.08
CA LEU A 45 3.46 -1.25 -7.70
C LEU A 45 4.67 -1.59 -8.58
N GLU A 46 4.59 -1.31 -9.88
CA GLU A 46 5.72 -1.47 -10.81
C GLU A 46 6.89 -0.55 -10.45
N VAL A 47 6.64 0.73 -10.12
CA VAL A 47 7.68 1.67 -9.69
C VAL A 47 8.38 1.15 -8.42
N ILE A 48 7.61 0.77 -7.39
CA ILE A 48 8.16 0.24 -6.14
C ILE A 48 8.94 -1.06 -6.37
N GLY A 49 8.38 -1.99 -7.15
CA GLY A 49 9.03 -3.26 -7.48
C GLY A 49 10.33 -3.07 -8.26
N SER A 50 10.37 -2.08 -9.14
CA SER A 50 11.57 -1.68 -9.88
C SER A 50 12.64 -1.11 -8.95
N ILE A 51 12.26 -0.24 -8.01
CA ILE A 51 13.20 0.30 -7.00
C ILE A 51 13.77 -0.84 -6.15
N VAL A 52 12.93 -1.74 -5.63
CA VAL A 52 13.39 -2.92 -4.88
C VAL A 52 14.35 -3.76 -5.71
N SER A 53 14.02 -4.02 -6.98
CA SER A 53 14.88 -4.76 -7.89
C SER A 53 16.24 -4.09 -8.09
N MET A 54 16.27 -2.76 -8.26
CA MET A 54 17.49 -1.99 -8.48
C MET A 54 18.38 -1.97 -7.23
N LEU A 55 17.80 -1.75 -6.05
CA LEU A 55 18.51 -1.76 -4.77
C LEU A 55 19.16 -3.14 -4.49
N ASN A 56 18.55 -4.22 -4.97
CA ASN A 56 19.06 -5.59 -4.80
C ASN A 56 20.04 -6.07 -5.89
N ARG A 57 20.32 -5.28 -6.95
CA ARG A 57 21.20 -5.71 -8.07
C ARG A 57 22.62 -6.06 -7.62
N GLY A 58 23.17 -5.32 -6.66
CA GLY A 58 24.54 -5.55 -6.15
C GLY A 58 24.72 -6.95 -5.56
N VAL A 59 23.73 -7.42 -4.80
CA VAL A 59 23.77 -8.74 -4.15
C VAL A 59 23.66 -9.87 -5.18
N LYS A 60 22.81 -9.72 -6.20
CA LYS A 60 22.70 -10.68 -7.32
C LYS A 60 24.03 -10.91 -8.03
N GLY A 61 24.76 -9.83 -8.33
CA GLY A 61 26.06 -9.91 -9.01
C GLY A 61 27.11 -10.63 -8.16
N GLN A 62 27.17 -10.33 -6.87
CA GLN A 62 28.12 -10.99 -5.96
C GLN A 62 27.85 -12.49 -5.78
N MET A 63 26.57 -12.89 -5.71
CA MET A 63 26.19 -14.31 -5.61
C MET A 63 26.47 -15.09 -6.91
N ALA A 64 26.26 -14.48 -8.08
CA ALA A 64 26.45 -15.15 -9.37
C ALA A 64 27.92 -15.42 -9.71
N GLU A 65 28.81 -14.50 -9.33
CA GLU A 65 30.24 -14.56 -9.70
C GLU A 65 31.09 -15.43 -8.76
N ALA A 66 30.53 -15.95 -7.65
CA ALA A 66 31.26 -16.66 -6.60
C ALA A 66 32.54 -15.93 -6.13
N ALA A 67 32.53 -14.59 -6.23
CA ALA A 67 33.72 -13.75 -6.12
C ALA A 67 34.20 -13.54 -4.66
N MET A 68 33.45 -14.06 -3.68
CA MET A 68 33.73 -13.94 -2.26
C MET A 68 33.96 -15.32 -1.65
N GLN A 69 34.83 -15.42 -0.63
CA GLN A 69 34.90 -16.63 0.19
C GLN A 69 33.57 -16.82 0.92
N GLU A 70 33.18 -18.08 1.14
CA GLU A 70 31.86 -18.46 1.70
C GLU A 70 31.51 -17.66 2.97
N ALA A 71 32.45 -17.49 3.89
CA ALA A 71 32.26 -16.74 5.13
C ALA A 71 31.99 -15.24 4.89
N ASP A 72 32.67 -14.62 3.93
CA ASP A 72 32.49 -13.21 3.61
C ASP A 72 31.16 -12.96 2.89
N LEU A 73 30.72 -13.90 2.05
CA LEU A 73 29.40 -13.86 1.41
C LEU A 73 28.27 -14.01 2.46
N TYR A 74 28.42 -14.94 3.41
CA TYR A 74 27.44 -15.10 4.50
C TYR A 74 27.39 -13.87 5.41
N ALA A 75 28.54 -13.26 5.72
CA ALA A 75 28.61 -12.05 6.53
C ALA A 75 28.04 -10.83 5.79
N SER A 76 28.35 -10.66 4.49
CA SER A 76 27.87 -9.55 3.68
C SER A 76 26.36 -9.61 3.49
N LEU A 77 25.81 -10.81 3.28
CA LEU A 77 24.38 -11.04 3.40
C LEU A 77 23.94 -10.54 4.78
N ASN A 78 24.31 -11.14 5.89
CA ASN A 78 23.71 -10.82 7.21
C ASN A 78 23.92 -9.37 7.73
N SER A 79 24.77 -8.55 7.12
CA SER A 79 25.03 -7.17 7.51
C SER A 79 23.87 -6.17 7.29
N GLY A 80 22.91 -6.49 6.42
CA GLY A 80 21.84 -5.56 5.97
C GLY A 80 20.44 -5.75 6.57
N GLY A 81 20.27 -6.59 7.59
CA GLY A 81 19.00 -6.75 8.32
C GLY A 81 17.90 -7.62 7.67
N GLU A 82 17.88 -7.85 6.35
CA GLU A 82 16.85 -8.68 5.68
C GLU A 82 17.39 -9.56 4.54
N SER A 83 18.56 -10.16 4.75
CA SER A 83 19.45 -10.41 3.63
C SER A 83 19.52 -11.83 3.08
N HIS A 84 19.14 -12.86 3.85
CA HIS A 84 19.14 -14.23 3.32
C HIS A 84 17.80 -14.54 2.65
N THR A 85 16.66 -14.17 3.22
CA THR A 85 15.35 -14.43 2.57
C THR A 85 15.23 -13.67 1.25
N THR A 86 15.52 -12.37 1.26
CA THR A 86 15.44 -11.55 0.03
C THR A 86 16.43 -12.03 -1.03
N SER A 87 17.68 -12.32 -0.65
CA SER A 87 18.74 -12.63 -1.61
C SER A 87 18.79 -14.10 -2.03
N ILE A 88 18.54 -15.05 -1.11
CA ILE A 88 18.61 -16.49 -1.39
C ILE A 88 17.26 -17.02 -1.88
N LEU A 89 16.18 -16.83 -1.11
CA LEU A 89 14.87 -17.39 -1.48
C LEU A 89 14.28 -16.67 -2.70
N TYR A 90 14.27 -15.35 -2.68
CA TYR A 90 13.69 -14.55 -3.77
C TYR A 90 14.73 -14.10 -4.82
N GLY A 91 15.99 -14.50 -4.66
CA GLY A 91 17.04 -14.19 -5.61
C GLY A 91 17.27 -12.69 -5.80
N GLY A 92 16.90 -11.83 -4.84
CA GLY A 92 16.93 -10.37 -4.93
C GLY A 92 15.82 -9.76 -5.82
N ALA A 93 14.78 -10.52 -6.18
CA ALA A 93 13.58 -10.01 -6.83
C ALA A 93 12.60 -9.41 -5.80
N PRO A 94 11.68 -8.52 -6.22
CA PRO A 94 10.62 -8.02 -5.35
C PRO A 94 9.67 -9.17 -5.00
N ALA A 95 9.53 -9.45 -3.72
CA ALA A 95 8.66 -10.50 -3.21
C ALA A 95 7.38 -9.90 -2.64
N LEU A 96 6.25 -10.60 -2.80
CA LEU A 96 4.96 -10.20 -2.23
C LEU A 96 4.91 -10.47 -0.72
N ILE A 97 5.77 -9.75 0.00
CA ILE A 97 5.91 -9.77 1.47
C ILE A 97 5.98 -8.33 1.98
N ASN A 98 5.67 -8.14 3.26
CA ASN A 98 5.92 -6.88 3.95
C ASN A 98 7.40 -6.79 4.42
N SER A 99 7.74 -5.69 5.11
CA SER A 99 9.10 -5.46 5.65
C SER A 99 9.50 -6.33 6.86
N ALA A 100 8.67 -7.32 7.21
CA ALA A 100 8.97 -8.33 8.22
C ALA A 100 8.92 -9.75 7.63
N GLY A 101 8.87 -9.89 6.30
CA GLY A 101 8.80 -11.18 5.61
C GLY A 101 7.43 -11.86 5.62
N VAL A 102 6.37 -11.20 6.10
CA VAL A 102 5.02 -11.78 6.11
C VAL A 102 4.44 -11.74 4.69
N PRO A 103 3.97 -12.87 4.13
CA PRO A 103 3.31 -12.90 2.83
C PRO A 103 2.13 -11.94 2.75
N TRP A 104 1.99 -11.28 1.60
CA TRP A 104 0.79 -10.52 1.30
C TRP A 104 -0.43 -11.43 1.39
N THR A 105 -1.52 -10.89 1.95
CA THR A 105 -2.76 -11.65 2.15
C THR A 105 -3.96 -10.81 1.75
N ALA A 106 -4.98 -11.49 1.18
CA ALA A 106 -6.27 -10.87 0.90
C ALA A 106 -6.96 -10.34 2.16
N ALA A 107 -6.53 -10.75 3.36
CA ALA A 107 -7.02 -10.21 4.63
C ALA A 107 -6.69 -8.72 4.85
N TYR A 108 -5.86 -8.11 4.01
CA TYR A 108 -5.61 -6.66 4.03
C TYR A 108 -6.71 -5.83 3.35
N ILE A 109 -7.67 -6.48 2.69
CA ILE A 109 -8.64 -5.83 1.81
C ILE A 109 -9.98 -5.65 2.51
N ASP A 110 -10.28 -4.40 2.85
CA ASP A 110 -11.58 -3.97 3.32
C ASP A 110 -12.46 -3.60 2.12
N SER A 111 -13.28 -4.55 1.67
CA SER A 111 -14.26 -4.37 0.59
C SER A 111 -15.56 -5.05 1.01
N ILE A 112 -16.59 -4.26 1.30
CA ILE A 112 -17.86 -4.77 1.82
C ILE A 112 -19.05 -4.52 0.90
N GLY A 113 -18.85 -3.80 -0.20
CA GLY A 113 -19.90 -3.52 -1.19
C GLY A 113 -20.86 -2.40 -0.78
N ASP A 114 -20.55 -1.68 0.30
CA ASP A 114 -21.22 -0.44 0.66
C ASP A 114 -20.31 0.73 0.27
N PRO A 115 -20.68 1.57 -0.71
CA PRO A 115 -19.79 2.62 -1.21
C PRO A 115 -19.38 3.65 -0.15
N ALA A 116 -20.25 3.93 0.84
CA ALA A 116 -19.96 4.89 1.90
C ALA A 116 -18.90 4.35 2.88
N CYS A 117 -18.95 3.07 3.21
CA CYS A 117 -17.92 2.38 4.00
C CYS A 117 -16.63 2.22 3.21
N ASP A 118 -16.72 1.73 1.98
CA ASP A 118 -15.56 1.41 1.14
C ASP A 118 -14.74 2.67 0.79
N LEU A 119 -15.39 3.80 0.47
CA LEU A 119 -14.70 5.07 0.24
C LEU A 119 -14.01 5.61 1.50
N ARG A 120 -14.59 5.43 2.70
CA ARG A 120 -13.93 5.81 3.96
C ARG A 120 -12.71 4.93 4.24
N SER A 121 -12.80 3.63 3.98
CA SER A 121 -11.65 2.73 4.05
C SER A 121 -10.53 3.18 3.09
N ASN A 122 -10.89 3.63 1.89
CA ASN A 122 -9.92 4.16 0.92
C ASN A 122 -9.25 5.45 1.41
N ILE A 123 -10.02 6.42 1.90
CA ILE A 123 -9.50 7.69 2.46
C ILE A 123 -8.52 7.42 3.61
N ALA A 124 -8.87 6.49 4.50
CA ALA A 124 -7.99 6.11 5.59
C ALA A 124 -6.72 5.38 5.09
N ALA A 125 -6.85 4.55 4.06
CA ALA A 125 -5.71 3.83 3.49
C ALA A 125 -4.69 4.76 2.81
N VAL A 126 -5.14 5.70 1.97
CA VAL A 126 -4.24 6.66 1.30
C VAL A 126 -3.58 7.61 2.32
N SER A 127 -4.27 7.93 3.42
CA SER A 127 -3.67 8.70 4.52
C SER A 127 -2.53 7.94 5.22
N ARG A 128 -2.72 6.63 5.49
CA ARG A 128 -1.67 5.78 6.08
C ARG A 128 -0.51 5.59 5.10
N ALA A 129 -0.83 5.36 3.83
CA ALA A 129 0.13 5.24 2.74
C ALA A 129 1.07 6.44 2.64
N LYS A 130 0.49 7.65 2.60
CA LYS A 130 1.24 8.91 2.58
C LYS A 130 2.24 9.02 3.74
N ILE A 131 1.84 8.69 4.97
CA ILE A 131 2.75 8.74 6.13
C ILE A 131 3.90 7.73 5.99
N VAL A 132 3.62 6.53 5.46
CA VAL A 132 4.68 5.54 5.19
C VAL A 132 5.66 6.08 4.15
N TYR A 133 5.18 6.77 3.11
CA TYR A 133 6.07 7.42 2.15
C TYR A 133 6.95 8.50 2.78
N GLU A 134 6.38 9.40 3.59
CA GLU A 134 7.15 10.43 4.29
C GLU A 134 8.25 9.81 5.17
N ARG A 135 7.96 8.69 5.84
CA ARG A 135 8.96 7.95 6.61
C ARG A 135 10.05 7.37 5.71
N LEU A 136 9.69 6.73 4.60
CA LEU A 136 10.65 6.14 3.66
C LEU A 136 11.57 7.18 3.01
N ILE A 137 11.03 8.37 2.67
CA ILE A 137 11.82 9.49 2.14
C ILE A 137 12.93 9.90 3.11
N ASN A 138 12.66 9.85 4.42
CA ASN A 138 13.63 10.15 5.48
C ASN A 138 14.63 9.01 5.76
N CYS A 139 14.40 7.81 5.22
CA CYS A 139 15.25 6.62 5.44
C CYS A 139 16.29 6.39 4.34
N THR A 140 16.45 7.31 3.40
CA THR A 140 17.41 7.19 2.29
C THR A 140 17.99 8.56 1.97
N ASP A 141 19.16 8.59 1.33
CA ASP A 141 19.75 9.80 0.74
C ASP A 141 19.87 9.73 -0.78
N ASP A 142 19.47 8.62 -1.39
CA ASP A 142 19.47 8.47 -2.84
C ASP A 142 18.45 9.44 -3.48
N PRO A 143 18.90 10.39 -4.33
CA PRO A 143 18.03 11.40 -4.91
C PRO A 143 16.98 10.82 -5.87
N GLY A 144 17.31 9.74 -6.60
CA GLY A 144 16.38 9.09 -7.51
C GLY A 144 15.27 8.34 -6.76
N VAL A 145 15.61 7.69 -5.65
CA VAL A 145 14.60 7.09 -4.76
C VAL A 145 13.73 8.18 -4.13
N LYS A 146 14.31 9.28 -3.63
CA LYS A 146 13.53 10.39 -3.08
C LYS A 146 12.57 10.99 -4.10
N ASP A 147 13.00 11.18 -5.35
CA ASP A 147 12.15 11.72 -6.41
C ASP A 147 10.92 10.82 -6.67
N ALA A 148 11.16 9.51 -6.85
CA ALA A 148 10.08 8.54 -7.05
C ALA A 148 9.12 8.47 -5.86
N LEU A 149 9.64 8.45 -4.62
CA LEU A 149 8.80 8.41 -3.42
C LEU A 149 8.01 9.72 -3.23
N ASN A 150 8.57 10.88 -3.57
CA ASN A 150 7.84 12.15 -3.54
C ASN A 150 6.70 12.17 -4.56
N PHE A 151 6.93 11.64 -5.76
CA PHE A 151 5.88 11.47 -6.75
C PHE A 151 4.73 10.60 -6.21
N LEU A 152 5.04 9.39 -5.74
CA LEU A 152 4.04 8.45 -5.22
C LEU A 152 3.27 9.02 -4.03
N MET A 153 3.97 9.63 -3.06
CA MET A 153 3.36 10.34 -1.94
C MET A 153 2.40 11.44 -2.40
N THR A 154 2.75 12.18 -3.45
CA THR A 154 1.90 13.23 -4.02
C THR A 154 0.66 12.64 -4.69
N ARG A 155 0.75 11.45 -5.28
CA ARG A 155 -0.41 10.74 -5.86
C ARG A 155 -1.41 10.32 -4.79
N GLU A 156 -0.95 9.89 -3.61
CA GLU A 156 -1.83 9.63 -2.46
C GLU A 156 -2.68 10.86 -2.08
N VAL A 157 -2.11 12.06 -2.15
CA VAL A 157 -2.85 13.32 -1.90
C VAL A 157 -3.93 13.54 -2.96
N ALA A 158 -3.66 13.19 -4.22
CA ALA A 158 -4.65 13.28 -5.29
C ALA A 158 -5.77 12.25 -5.13
N HIS A 159 -5.43 11.00 -4.81
CA HIS A 159 -6.40 9.95 -4.54
C HIS A 159 -7.30 10.29 -3.37
N GLN A 160 -6.73 10.82 -2.27
CA GLN A 160 -7.51 11.29 -1.13
C GLN A 160 -8.58 12.30 -1.56
N LYS A 161 -8.20 13.33 -2.33
CA LYS A 161 -9.14 14.34 -2.82
C LYS A 161 -10.24 13.74 -3.71
N SER A 162 -9.89 12.78 -4.57
CA SER A 162 -10.85 12.11 -5.45
C SER A 162 -11.85 11.27 -4.66
N PHE A 163 -11.38 10.49 -3.67
CA PHE A 163 -12.26 9.68 -2.83
C PHE A 163 -13.14 10.53 -1.91
N GLU A 164 -12.60 11.59 -1.31
CA GLU A 164 -13.39 12.56 -0.53
C GLU A 164 -14.48 13.21 -1.40
N LYS A 165 -14.13 13.63 -2.62
CA LYS A 165 -15.12 14.19 -3.55
C LYS A 165 -16.22 13.18 -3.90
N ALA A 166 -15.87 11.92 -4.16
CA ALA A 166 -16.85 10.87 -4.45
C ALA A 166 -17.76 10.60 -3.26
N LEU A 167 -17.19 10.53 -2.05
CA LEU A 167 -17.94 10.30 -0.82
C LEU A 167 -18.91 11.44 -0.53
N TYR A 168 -18.45 12.70 -0.60
CA TYR A 168 -19.28 13.87 -0.29
C TYR A 168 -20.31 14.20 -1.37
N ALA A 169 -20.23 13.59 -2.55
CA ALA A 169 -21.26 13.70 -3.58
C ALA A 169 -22.45 12.76 -3.34
N MET A 170 -22.34 11.77 -2.45
CA MET A 170 -23.42 10.85 -2.11
C MET A 170 -24.35 11.44 -1.06
N GLU A 171 -25.65 11.19 -1.16
CA GLU A 171 -26.64 11.55 -0.13
C GLU A 171 -27.67 10.40 0.05
N PRO A 172 -27.75 9.77 1.24
CA PRO A 172 -26.84 9.94 2.37
C PRO A 172 -25.45 9.38 2.06
N ASN A 173 -24.39 10.05 2.53
CA ASN A 173 -23.01 9.53 2.45
C ASN A 173 -22.61 8.64 3.64
N PHE A 174 -23.57 8.23 4.46
CA PHE A 174 -23.41 7.24 5.51
C PHE A 174 -24.39 6.09 5.22
N PRO A 175 -24.06 4.83 5.56
CA PRO A 175 -24.96 3.71 5.34
C PRO A 175 -26.38 4.03 5.82
N ALA A 176 -27.35 3.83 4.93
CA ALA A 176 -28.74 4.21 5.21
C ALA A 176 -29.28 3.43 6.41
N ASP A 177 -29.95 4.16 7.32
CA ASP A 177 -30.62 3.61 8.50
C ASP A 177 -31.78 2.70 8.10
N LYS A 178 -31.50 1.42 7.85
CA LYS A 178 -32.55 0.38 7.81
C LYS A 178 -33.16 0.17 9.20
N LEU A 179 -32.40 0.51 10.24
CA LEU A 179 -32.82 0.55 11.64
C LEU A 179 -32.45 1.91 12.20
N VAL A 180 -33.41 2.59 12.84
CA VAL A 180 -33.16 3.90 13.44
C VAL A 180 -32.32 3.71 14.70
N GLY A 181 -31.20 4.43 14.80
CA GLY A 181 -30.40 4.47 16.02
C GLY A 181 -31.23 4.92 17.22
N LEU A 182 -30.95 4.36 18.40
CA LEU A 182 -31.71 4.70 19.61
C LEU A 182 -31.38 6.16 20.03
N PRO A 183 -32.36 7.10 20.03
CA PRO A 183 -32.08 8.52 20.26
C PRO A 183 -31.45 8.81 21.63
N ALA A 184 -31.74 7.97 22.64
CA ALA A 184 -31.15 8.08 23.96
C ALA A 184 -29.63 7.86 23.99
N PHE A 185 -29.05 7.29 22.92
CA PHE A 185 -27.64 6.91 22.82
C PHE A 185 -26.89 7.57 21.65
N ALA A 186 -27.59 7.96 20.57
CA ALA A 186 -26.98 8.41 19.33
C ALA A 186 -26.08 9.65 19.48
N ASP A 187 -26.47 10.60 20.35
CA ASP A 187 -25.75 11.87 20.55
C ASP A 187 -25.00 11.94 21.89
N LYS A 188 -24.92 10.82 22.61
CA LYS A 188 -24.33 10.78 23.95
C LYS A 188 -22.88 10.32 23.90
N TYR A 189 -21.96 11.26 24.17
CA TYR A 189 -20.56 10.92 24.48
C TYR A 189 -20.46 10.27 25.86
N TYR A 190 -19.72 9.16 25.97
CA TYR A 190 -19.48 8.43 27.21
C TYR A 190 -18.00 8.57 27.60
N ASP A 191 -17.74 9.30 28.67
CA ASP A 191 -16.41 9.36 29.29
C ASP A 191 -16.22 8.14 30.20
N MET A 192 -15.37 7.22 29.76
CA MET A 192 -15.12 5.92 30.42
C MET A 192 -13.69 5.81 30.97
N SER A 193 -12.91 6.90 30.93
CA SER A 193 -11.49 6.92 31.30
C SER A 193 -11.08 8.20 32.01
#